data_AF-A0AAD7FC09-F1
#
_entry.id   AF-A0AAD7FC09-F1
#
_cell.length_a   1.000
_cell.length_b   1.000
_cell.length_c   1.000
_cell.angle_alpha   90.00
_cell.angle_beta   90.00
_cell.angle_gamma   90.00
#
_symmetry.space_group_name_H-M   'P 1'
#
loop_
_entity.id
_entity.type
_entity.pdbx_description
1 polymer ?
#
loop_
_entity_poly.entity_id
_entity_poly.type
_entity_poly.pdbx_seq_one_letter_code
_entity_poly.pdbx_strand_id
1 'polypeptide(L)'
;MQDARMLFFFLSSLFSGVGALCSCSTTSIPVHVDVLLPKNPLDTFAGQTNASGLRRLDNTYNISGVFCRPEAVSSDVIQLLVHGITYTSQYWAPPTEEFRNYSYAAFSCDRGIPSLAVDWLGVGLSSRPESASDVQYPSVSAAMSQIALLLKTTPIFPGTRPFQKVIGMGHSAGSGLLNFGAIVEGPHSPFDGLILTGLLIVEPADLGPISSMLSPARDVDPLRWATLDPAYVSTANRTIFYSPDKTAFSPRMFAFDNFTKDVGTDRVDFRTDSDDVVAE
;
A
#
# COMPACT_ATOMS: atom_id res chain seq x y z
N MET A 1 -0.04 12.35 50.75
CA MET A 1 -0.98 11.22 50.73
C MET A 1 -1.52 11.07 49.32
N GLN A 2 -0.98 10.05 48.61
CA GLN A 2 -1.61 9.21 47.57
C GLN A 2 -2.18 9.91 46.32
N ASP A 3 -1.50 9.91 45.16
CA ASP A 3 -1.28 8.80 44.21
C ASP A 3 -2.51 7.91 43.99
N ALA A 4 -3.34 8.28 43.00
CA ALA A 4 -4.40 7.45 42.46
C ALA A 4 -4.04 7.03 41.02
N ARG A 5 -3.37 5.88 40.89
CA ARG A 5 -3.26 5.15 39.63
C ARG A 5 -4.55 4.38 39.41
N MET A 6 -5.29 4.75 38.36
CA MET A 6 -6.51 4.07 37.94
C MET A 6 -6.11 2.79 37.18
N LEU A 7 -6.30 1.64 37.83
CA LEU A 7 -6.09 0.31 37.27
C LEU A 7 -7.35 -0.10 36.50
N PHE A 8 -7.27 -0.26 35.18
CA PHE A 8 -8.34 -0.87 34.39
C PHE A 8 -8.15 -2.39 34.39
N PHE A 9 -9.09 -3.11 35.03
CA PHE A 9 -9.21 -4.55 34.90
C PHE A 9 -9.94 -4.89 33.61
N PHE A 10 -9.29 -5.62 32.70
CA PHE A 10 -9.96 -6.28 31.58
C PHE A 10 -10.64 -7.55 32.10
N LEU A 11 -11.98 -7.59 32.08
CA LEU A 11 -12.71 -8.85 32.15
C LEU A 11 -12.67 -9.51 30.77
N SER A 12 -11.93 -10.62 30.67
CA SER A 12 -12.01 -11.54 29.54
C SER A 12 -13.35 -12.29 29.58
N SER A 13 -14.18 -12.07 28.58
CA SER A 13 -15.32 -12.96 28.30
C SER A 13 -14.81 -14.15 27.47
N LEU A 14 -14.93 -15.35 28.03
CA LEU A 14 -14.59 -16.61 27.36
C LEU A 14 -15.71 -16.95 26.37
N PHE A 15 -15.48 -16.71 25.08
CA PHE A 15 -16.20 -17.38 24.01
C PHE A 15 -15.38 -18.57 23.52
N SER A 16 -15.97 -19.76 23.65
CA SER A 16 -15.43 -21.02 23.16
C SER A 16 -15.59 -21.11 21.64
N GLY A 17 -14.66 -20.49 20.92
CA GLY A 17 -14.30 -20.87 19.56
C GLY A 17 -12.79 -20.97 19.53
N VAL A 18 -12.23 -22.09 19.08
CA VAL A 18 -10.78 -22.24 18.87
C VAL A 18 -10.40 -21.44 17.61
N GLY A 19 -10.56 -20.11 17.66
CA GLY A 19 -9.96 -19.19 16.72
C GLY A 19 -8.52 -18.98 17.14
N ALA A 20 -7.58 -18.99 16.19
CA ALA A 20 -6.21 -18.62 16.48
C ALA A 20 -6.21 -17.19 17.05
N LEU A 21 -5.65 -16.99 18.25
CA LEU A 21 -5.40 -15.65 18.77
C LEU A 21 -4.50 -14.93 17.75
N CYS A 22 -4.99 -13.83 17.20
CA CYS A 22 -4.26 -13.04 16.22
C CYS A 22 -3.51 -11.90 16.91
N SER A 23 -2.23 -11.75 16.60
CA SER A 23 -1.42 -10.62 17.06
C SER A 23 -0.99 -9.77 15.87
N CYS A 24 -1.17 -8.45 15.98
CA CYS A 24 -0.70 -7.49 14.98
C CYS A 24 0.28 -6.51 15.62
N SER A 25 1.35 -6.19 14.88
CA SER A 25 2.37 -5.23 15.32
C SER A 25 2.81 -4.34 14.15
N THR A 26 3.01 -3.06 14.44
CA THR A 26 3.65 -2.14 13.49
C THR A 26 5.13 -2.47 13.32
N THR A 27 5.64 -2.33 12.11
CA THR A 27 7.04 -2.56 11.76
C THR A 27 7.56 -1.47 10.83
N SER A 28 8.88 -1.41 10.70
CA SER A 28 9.60 -0.58 9.72
C SER A 28 10.71 -1.43 9.11
N ILE A 29 10.65 -1.68 7.81
CA ILE A 29 11.54 -2.56 7.08
C ILE A 29 12.46 -1.71 6.20
N PRO A 30 13.79 -1.71 6.42
CA PRO A 30 14.71 -1.06 5.50
C PRO A 30 14.76 -1.84 4.19
N VAL A 31 14.51 -1.15 3.08
CA VAL A 31 14.54 -1.71 1.72
C VAL A 31 15.53 -0.92 0.88
N HIS A 32 16.45 -1.63 0.23
CA HIS A 32 17.34 -1.04 -0.75
C HIS A 32 16.64 -1.02 -2.11
N VAL A 33 16.60 0.13 -2.75
CA VAL A 33 16.01 0.36 -4.07
C VAL A 33 17.11 0.85 -5.00
N ASP A 34 17.42 0.04 -6.00
CA ASP A 34 18.37 0.36 -7.07
C ASP A 34 17.69 0.15 -8.42
N VAL A 35 17.23 1.24 -9.03
CA VAL A 35 16.45 1.21 -10.29
C VAL A 35 16.86 2.34 -11.22
N LEU A 36 16.57 2.16 -12.51
CA LEU A 36 16.60 3.25 -13.47
C LEU A 36 15.20 3.88 -13.56
N LEU A 37 15.15 5.19 -13.38
CA LEU A 37 13.95 6.00 -13.53
C LEU A 37 14.12 6.95 -14.71
N PRO A 38 13.05 7.32 -15.41
CA PRO A 38 13.09 8.44 -16.35
C PRO A 38 13.50 9.75 -15.64
N LYS A 39 14.32 10.55 -16.32
CA LYS A 39 14.71 11.90 -15.88
C LYS A 39 13.51 12.83 -15.87
N ASN A 40 12.68 12.77 -16.90
CA ASN A 40 11.35 13.34 -16.89
C ASN A 40 10.36 12.23 -16.55
N PRO A 41 9.74 12.23 -15.35
CA PRO A 41 8.88 11.12 -14.93
C PRO A 41 7.58 11.02 -15.74
N LEU A 42 7.26 12.00 -16.59
CA LEU A 42 6.15 11.92 -17.56
C LEU A 42 6.50 10.98 -18.74
N ASP A 43 7.78 10.82 -19.09
CA ASP A 43 8.22 10.00 -20.23
C ASP A 43 7.90 8.50 -20.03
N THR A 44 7.76 8.06 -18.77
CA THR A 44 7.38 6.68 -18.39
C THR A 44 6.07 6.24 -19.04
N PHE A 45 5.16 7.20 -19.28
CA PHE A 45 3.81 6.95 -19.76
C PHE A 45 3.66 7.14 -21.28
N ALA A 46 4.61 7.83 -21.92
CA ALA A 46 4.60 8.09 -23.36
C ALA A 46 5.25 6.98 -24.21
N GLY A 47 5.79 5.92 -23.58
CA GLY A 47 6.54 4.88 -24.29
C GLY A 47 7.86 5.38 -24.93
N GLN A 48 8.30 6.59 -24.59
CA GLN A 48 9.48 7.23 -25.15
C GLN A 48 10.62 7.24 -24.12
N THR A 49 11.31 6.11 -23.95
CA THR A 49 12.56 6.11 -23.16
C THR A 49 13.75 5.70 -24.02
N ASN A 50 14.46 6.68 -24.59
CA ASN A 50 15.83 6.49 -25.05
C ASN A 50 16.78 6.44 -23.83
N ALA A 51 17.85 5.66 -23.89
CA ALA A 51 18.77 5.44 -22.75
C ALA A 51 19.40 6.72 -22.15
N SER A 52 19.49 7.81 -22.93
CA SER A 52 19.96 9.12 -22.46
C SER A 52 18.97 9.84 -21.51
N GLY A 53 17.71 9.40 -21.49
CA GLY A 53 16.62 9.92 -20.67
C GLY A 53 16.47 9.26 -19.30
N LEU A 54 17.35 8.34 -18.90
CA LEU A 54 17.25 7.63 -17.61
C LEU A 54 18.24 8.21 -16.57
N ARG A 55 17.87 8.12 -15.30
CA ARG A 55 18.70 8.36 -14.12
C ARG A 55 18.65 7.15 -13.19
N ARG A 56 19.76 6.86 -12.51
CA ARG A 56 19.78 5.81 -11.48
C ARG A 56 19.29 6.39 -10.16
N LEU A 57 18.35 5.70 -9.52
CA LEU A 57 17.98 5.89 -8.13
C LEU A 57 18.56 4.71 -7.34
N ASP A 58 19.46 5.01 -6.42
CA ASP A 58 20.11 4.03 -5.54
C ASP A 58 20.02 4.58 -4.11
N ASN A 59 19.09 4.05 -3.31
CA ASN A 59 18.84 4.54 -1.96
C ASN A 59 18.22 3.46 -1.06
N THR A 60 18.30 3.66 0.26
CA THR A 60 17.59 2.83 1.24
C THR A 60 16.43 3.60 1.85
N TYR A 61 15.25 2.97 1.83
CA TYR A 61 14.02 3.52 2.39
C TYR A 61 13.51 2.67 3.53
N ASN A 62 12.87 3.29 4.51
CA ASN A 62 12.17 2.58 5.58
C ASN A 62 10.70 2.45 5.18
N ILE A 63 10.24 1.21 5.01
CA ILE A 63 8.86 0.90 4.67
C ILE A 63 8.10 0.45 5.92
N SER A 64 7.13 1.26 6.32
CA SER A 64 6.26 0.94 7.44
C SER A 64 5.20 -0.09 7.04
N GLY A 65 4.76 -0.89 8.01
CA GLY A 65 3.64 -1.79 7.81
C GLY A 65 3.08 -2.35 9.10
N VAL A 66 1.99 -3.10 8.96
CA VAL A 66 1.33 -3.85 10.03
C VAL A 66 1.48 -5.33 9.71
N PHE A 67 2.26 -6.03 10.54
CA PHE A 67 2.42 -7.46 10.47
C PHE A 67 1.44 -8.14 11.42
N CYS A 68 0.54 -8.95 10.88
CA CYS A 68 -0.42 -9.75 11.63
C CYS A 68 -0.09 -11.23 11.48
N ARG A 69 -0.06 -11.97 12.59
CA ARG A 69 0.19 -13.41 12.60
C ARG A 69 -0.64 -14.16 13.65
N PRO A 70 -1.01 -15.42 13.38
CA PRO A 70 -1.57 -16.31 14.39
C PRO A 70 -0.52 -16.61 15.47
N GLU A 71 -0.93 -16.68 16.74
CA GLU A 71 -0.03 -16.96 17.87
C GLU A 71 0.38 -18.44 17.95
N ALA A 72 -0.53 -19.36 17.62
CA ALA A 72 -0.34 -20.80 17.83
C ALA A 72 0.01 -21.59 16.56
N VAL A 73 -0.05 -20.97 15.37
CA VAL A 73 0.13 -21.65 14.09
C VAL A 73 1.34 -21.07 13.36
N SER A 74 2.29 -21.92 12.96
CA SER A 74 3.32 -21.50 12.01
C SER A 74 2.83 -21.74 10.58
N SER A 75 2.81 -20.70 9.76
CA SER A 75 2.58 -20.81 8.33
C SER A 75 3.88 -20.62 7.57
N ASP A 76 4.11 -21.45 6.56
CA ASP A 76 5.22 -21.28 5.60
C ASP A 76 4.86 -20.26 4.49
N VAL A 77 3.62 -19.76 4.47
CA VAL A 77 3.11 -18.78 3.51
C VAL A 77 2.80 -17.47 4.22
N ILE A 78 3.17 -16.34 3.61
CA ILE A 78 2.76 -15.00 4.02
C ILE A 78 2.12 -14.24 2.86
N GLN A 79 1.18 -13.35 3.16
CA GLN A 79 0.59 -12.41 2.20
C GLN A 79 1.18 -11.00 2.37
N LEU A 80 1.76 -10.43 1.32
CA LEU A 80 2.17 -9.02 1.27
C LEU A 80 1.01 -8.20 0.69
N LEU A 81 0.42 -7.31 1.49
CA LEU A 81 -0.79 -6.57 1.13
C LEU A 81 -0.42 -5.13 0.75
N VAL A 82 -0.72 -4.75 -0.49
CA VAL A 82 -0.37 -3.46 -1.09
C VAL A 82 -1.64 -2.68 -1.38
N HIS A 83 -1.77 -1.49 -0.78
CA HIS A 83 -2.97 -0.66 -0.91
C HIS A 83 -3.04 0.09 -2.26
N GLY A 84 -4.19 0.69 -2.54
CA GLY A 84 -4.36 1.58 -3.69
C GLY A 84 -3.85 3.00 -3.44
N ILE A 85 -3.83 3.83 -4.48
CA ILE A 85 -3.41 5.23 -4.36
C ILE A 85 -4.28 5.99 -3.34
N THR A 86 -3.68 6.89 -2.55
CA THR A 86 -4.34 7.68 -1.47
C THR A 86 -4.81 6.88 -0.24
N TYR A 87 -4.49 5.59 -0.17
CA TYR A 87 -4.68 4.76 1.02
C TYR A 87 -3.33 4.52 1.73
N THR A 88 -3.38 3.85 2.88
CA THR A 88 -2.23 3.32 3.61
C THR A 88 -2.48 1.83 3.93
N SER A 89 -1.59 1.18 4.68
CA SER A 89 -1.78 -0.17 5.25
C SER A 89 -3.12 -0.36 5.97
N GLN A 90 -3.74 0.72 6.46
CA GLN A 90 -5.05 0.73 7.10
C GLN A 90 -6.19 0.26 6.19
N TYR A 91 -6.01 0.29 4.86
CA TYR A 91 -6.96 -0.29 3.91
C TYR A 91 -7.14 -1.80 4.13
N TRP A 92 -6.04 -2.49 4.44
CA TRP A 92 -6.02 -3.94 4.69
C TRP A 92 -6.10 -4.30 6.18
N ALA A 93 -5.53 -3.43 7.04
CA ALA A 93 -5.36 -3.64 8.47
C ALA A 93 -5.79 -2.39 9.27
N PRO A 94 -7.09 -2.04 9.31
CA PRO A 94 -7.55 -0.92 10.11
C PRO A 94 -7.21 -1.15 11.60
N PRO A 95 -6.80 -0.11 12.34
CA PRO A 95 -6.15 -0.28 13.64
C PRO A 95 -7.11 -0.50 14.82
N THR A 96 -8.43 -0.57 14.57
CA THR A 96 -9.43 -0.67 15.63
C THR A 96 -10.27 -1.93 15.50
N GLU A 97 -10.59 -2.53 16.64
CA GLU A 97 -11.49 -3.70 16.72
C GLU A 97 -12.89 -3.39 16.17
N GLU A 98 -13.32 -2.13 16.21
CA GLU A 98 -14.57 -1.67 15.61
C GLU A 98 -14.66 -1.99 14.10
N PHE A 99 -13.52 -1.98 13.40
CA PHE A 99 -13.45 -2.26 11.96
C PHE A 99 -12.91 -3.65 11.64
N ARG A 100 -12.87 -4.57 12.62
CA ARG A 100 -12.33 -5.92 12.41
C ARG A 100 -13.02 -6.68 11.29
N ASN A 101 -14.33 -6.51 11.12
CA ASN A 101 -15.10 -7.11 10.03
C ASN A 101 -14.73 -6.58 8.63
N TYR A 102 -14.03 -5.44 8.55
CA TYR A 102 -13.46 -4.87 7.32
C TYR A 102 -11.97 -5.21 7.16
N SER A 103 -11.31 -5.80 8.18
CA SER A 103 -9.89 -6.12 8.14
C SER A 103 -9.61 -7.45 7.45
N TYR A 104 -9.03 -7.38 6.24
CA TYR A 104 -8.52 -8.58 5.58
C TYR A 104 -7.36 -9.21 6.35
N ALA A 105 -6.50 -8.40 6.98
CA ALA A 105 -5.39 -8.90 7.80
C ALA A 105 -5.88 -9.72 9.02
N ALA A 106 -6.97 -9.29 9.67
CA ALA A 106 -7.60 -10.09 10.73
C ALA A 106 -8.24 -11.36 10.14
N PHE A 107 -8.92 -11.25 9.00
CA PHE A 107 -9.56 -12.38 8.32
C PHE A 107 -8.59 -13.49 7.92
N SER A 108 -7.42 -13.14 7.36
CA SER A 108 -6.38 -14.09 6.96
C SER A 108 -5.70 -14.71 8.18
N CYS A 109 -5.43 -13.90 9.20
CA CYS A 109 -4.82 -14.31 10.45
C CYS A 109 -5.67 -15.34 11.22
N ASP A 110 -6.98 -15.12 11.31
CA ASP A 110 -7.94 -16.07 11.93
C ASP A 110 -7.94 -17.44 11.22
N ARG A 111 -7.48 -17.49 9.97
CA ARG A 111 -7.34 -18.71 9.15
C ARG A 111 -5.92 -19.27 9.15
N GLY A 112 -5.05 -18.75 10.03
CA GLY A 112 -3.68 -19.22 10.18
C GLY A 112 -2.71 -18.68 9.13
N ILE A 113 -3.10 -17.69 8.32
CA ILE A 113 -2.24 -17.11 7.28
C ILE A 113 -1.75 -15.73 7.75
N PRO A 114 -0.45 -15.55 8.03
CA PRO A 114 0.10 -14.25 8.37
C PRO A 114 0.07 -13.31 7.16
N SER A 115 -0.01 -12.02 7.44
CA SER A 115 0.02 -10.98 6.43
C SER A 115 0.82 -9.76 6.88
N LEU A 116 1.42 -9.06 5.92
CA LEU A 116 2.09 -7.79 6.10
C LEU A 116 1.40 -6.75 5.21
N ALA A 117 0.62 -5.85 5.80
CA ALA A 117 0.08 -4.69 5.09
C ALA A 117 1.09 -3.55 5.15
N VAL A 118 1.53 -3.01 4.01
CA VAL A 118 2.59 -1.99 3.96
C VAL A 118 2.05 -0.64 3.54
N ASP A 119 2.61 0.42 4.08
CA ASP A 119 2.54 1.75 3.49
C ASP A 119 3.64 1.80 2.43
N TRP A 120 3.32 1.87 1.14
CA TRP A 120 4.39 1.85 0.14
C TRP A 120 5.26 3.14 0.19
N LEU A 121 6.36 3.18 -0.54
CA LEU A 121 7.26 4.35 -0.58
C LEU A 121 6.49 5.65 -0.88
N GLY A 122 6.76 6.72 -0.13
CA GLY A 122 6.09 8.02 -0.28
C GLY A 122 4.81 8.20 0.55
N VAL A 123 4.28 7.15 1.18
CA VAL A 123 2.95 7.15 1.80
C VAL A 123 3.00 6.71 3.26
N GLY A 124 2.02 7.15 4.04
CA GLY A 124 1.84 6.77 5.43
C GLY A 124 3.03 7.14 6.30
N LEU A 125 3.50 6.14 7.05
CA LEU A 125 4.65 6.22 7.93
C LEU A 125 5.96 5.75 7.25
N SER A 126 5.91 5.37 5.98
CA SER A 126 7.12 5.05 5.20
C SER A 126 7.93 6.30 4.88
N SER A 127 9.19 6.08 4.49
CA SER A 127 10.04 7.14 3.95
C SER A 127 9.29 7.90 2.84
N ARG A 128 9.33 9.23 2.91
CA ARG A 128 8.73 10.12 1.93
C ARG A 128 9.82 11.00 1.31
N PRO A 129 10.29 10.69 0.10
CA PRO A 129 11.21 11.55 -0.64
C PRO A 129 10.63 12.96 -0.81
N GLU A 130 11.47 13.99 -0.74
CA GLU A 130 11.04 15.38 -0.93
C GLU A 130 10.42 15.60 -2.30
N SER A 131 11.04 15.03 -3.35
CA SER A 131 10.48 15.01 -4.70
C SER A 131 9.71 13.71 -4.95
N ALA A 132 8.47 13.85 -5.42
CA ALA A 132 7.67 12.71 -5.88
C ALA A 132 8.28 12.00 -7.10
N SER A 133 9.29 12.60 -7.76
CA SER A 133 10.00 11.98 -8.88
C SER A 133 10.77 10.71 -8.49
N ASP A 134 11.07 10.48 -7.21
CA ASP A 134 11.65 9.21 -6.73
C ASP A 134 10.59 8.14 -6.43
N VAL A 135 9.32 8.50 -6.44
CA VAL A 135 8.18 7.62 -6.10
C VAL A 135 7.39 7.32 -7.38
N GLN A 136 7.88 6.33 -8.13
CA GLN A 136 7.36 5.91 -9.44
C GLN A 136 7.12 4.39 -9.45
N TYR A 137 6.39 3.88 -10.45
CA TYR A 137 6.18 2.44 -10.64
C TYR A 137 7.45 1.59 -10.42
N PRO A 138 8.61 1.89 -11.05
CA PRO A 138 9.81 1.07 -10.86
C PRO A 138 10.35 1.10 -9.42
N SER A 139 10.42 2.27 -8.78
CA SER A 139 11.00 2.38 -7.44
C SER A 139 10.08 1.79 -6.37
N VAL A 140 8.77 2.03 -6.46
CA VAL A 140 7.82 1.45 -5.50
C VAL A 140 7.68 -0.05 -5.72
N SER A 141 7.64 -0.53 -6.97
CA SER A 141 7.62 -1.98 -7.26
C SER A 141 8.88 -2.68 -6.77
N ALA A 142 10.08 -2.12 -7.02
CA ALA A 142 11.32 -2.69 -6.54
C ALA A 142 11.36 -2.78 -5.00
N ALA A 143 10.83 -1.77 -4.30
CA ALA A 143 10.68 -1.84 -2.85
C ALA A 143 9.77 -3.01 -2.41
N MET A 144 8.64 -3.24 -3.08
CA MET A 144 7.74 -4.37 -2.76
C MET A 144 8.41 -5.72 -3.00
N SER A 145 9.12 -5.86 -4.12
CA SER A 145 9.89 -7.07 -4.43
C SER A 145 11.02 -7.31 -3.43
N GLN A 146 11.72 -6.26 -3.02
CA GLN A 146 12.75 -6.38 -1.98
C GLN A 146 12.16 -6.85 -0.65
N ILE A 147 10.97 -6.36 -0.26
CA ILE A 147 10.27 -6.86 0.93
C ILE A 147 9.91 -8.34 0.78
N ALA A 148 9.36 -8.73 -0.38
CA ALA A 148 9.03 -10.13 -0.64
C ALA A 148 10.27 -11.04 -0.60
N LEU A 149 11.40 -10.59 -1.13
CA LEU A 149 12.66 -11.31 -1.05
C LEU A 149 13.14 -11.43 0.41
N LEU A 150 13.08 -10.36 1.18
CA LEU A 150 13.44 -10.36 2.61
C LEU A 150 12.55 -11.34 3.40
N LEU A 151 11.25 -11.37 3.13
CA LEU A 151 10.32 -12.32 3.73
C LEU A 151 10.71 -13.78 3.44
N LYS A 152 11.25 -14.08 2.24
CA LYS A 152 11.68 -15.44 1.85
C LYS A 152 13.04 -15.85 2.36
N THR A 153 13.91 -14.89 2.66
CA THR A 153 15.33 -15.15 2.90
C THR A 153 15.77 -14.83 4.32
N THR A 154 15.01 -14.01 5.04
CA THR A 154 15.41 -13.44 6.33
C THR A 154 14.28 -13.54 7.36
N PRO A 155 14.54 -13.93 8.61
CA PRO A 155 13.56 -13.85 9.69
C PRO A 155 13.42 -12.40 10.18
N ILE A 156 12.77 -11.54 9.38
CA ILE A 156 12.64 -10.11 9.68
C ILE A 156 11.70 -9.79 10.85
N PHE A 157 10.93 -10.79 11.34
CA PHE A 157 10.02 -10.63 12.47
C PHE A 157 10.39 -11.55 13.64
N PRO A 158 10.26 -11.08 14.90
CA PRO A 158 10.54 -11.91 16.07
C PRO A 158 9.72 -13.20 16.09
N GLY A 159 10.40 -14.32 16.32
CA GLY A 159 9.77 -15.63 16.42
C GLY A 159 9.30 -16.23 15.09
N THR A 160 9.65 -15.63 13.95
CA THR A 160 9.39 -16.21 12.62
C THR A 160 10.64 -16.84 12.02
N ARG A 161 10.43 -17.71 11.03
CA ARG A 161 11.45 -18.16 10.09
C ARG A 161 11.20 -17.46 8.74
N PRO A 162 12.16 -17.47 7.80
CA PRO A 162 11.88 -17.08 6.43
C PRO A 162 10.70 -17.91 5.88
N PHE A 163 9.79 -17.24 5.17
CA PHE A 163 8.62 -17.88 4.58
C PHE A 163 9.00 -18.61 3.30
N GLN A 164 8.44 -19.79 3.06
CA GLN A 164 8.67 -20.53 1.83
C GLN A 164 7.95 -19.89 0.65
N LYS A 165 6.77 -19.31 0.89
CA LYS A 165 5.96 -18.65 -0.14
C LYS A 165 5.52 -17.25 0.26
N VAL A 166 5.60 -16.33 -0.68
CA VAL A 166 5.07 -14.96 -0.54
C VAL A 166 4.03 -14.74 -1.63
N ILE A 167 2.81 -14.44 -1.22
CA ILE A 167 1.72 -14.07 -2.12
C ILE A 167 1.55 -12.55 -2.07
N GLY A 168 1.73 -11.87 -3.20
CA GLY A 168 1.46 -10.44 -3.31
C GLY A 168 -0.03 -10.21 -3.54
N MET A 169 -0.66 -9.36 -2.73
CA MET A 169 -2.08 -9.02 -2.89
C MET A 169 -2.23 -7.51 -2.99
N GLY A 170 -2.66 -7.04 -4.16
CA GLY A 170 -2.77 -5.62 -4.48
C GLY A 170 -4.22 -5.18 -4.60
N HIS A 171 -4.46 -3.90 -4.31
CA HIS A 171 -5.70 -3.21 -4.66
C HIS A 171 -5.44 -2.00 -5.54
N SER A 172 -6.20 -1.84 -6.64
CA SER A 172 -6.11 -0.69 -7.55
C SER A 172 -4.65 -0.45 -8.00
N ALA A 173 -4.07 0.72 -7.76
CA ALA A 173 -2.67 1.01 -8.07
C ALA A 173 -1.68 0.03 -7.40
N GLY A 174 -2.00 -0.54 -6.23
CA GLY A 174 -1.25 -1.64 -5.61
C GLY A 174 -1.21 -2.90 -6.45
N SER A 175 -2.29 -3.21 -7.18
CA SER A 175 -2.26 -4.28 -8.18
C SER A 175 -1.41 -3.93 -9.39
N GLY A 176 -1.47 -2.68 -9.85
CA GLY A 176 -0.63 -2.18 -10.93
C GLY A 176 0.87 -2.34 -10.62
N LEU A 177 1.29 -1.95 -9.42
CA LEU A 177 2.68 -2.10 -8.97
C LEU A 177 3.14 -3.55 -8.96
N LEU A 178 2.36 -4.45 -8.34
CA LEU A 178 2.73 -5.86 -8.26
C LEU A 178 2.80 -6.50 -9.65
N ASN A 179 1.87 -6.14 -10.54
CA ASN A 179 1.88 -6.61 -11.92
C ASN A 179 3.08 -6.07 -12.70
N PHE A 180 3.42 -4.79 -12.55
CA PHE A 180 4.60 -4.18 -13.17
C PHE A 180 5.88 -4.92 -12.74
N GLY A 181 6.06 -5.15 -11.43
CA GLY A 181 7.20 -5.88 -10.89
C GLY A 181 7.32 -7.29 -11.48
N ALA A 182 6.23 -8.05 -11.47
CA ALA A 182 6.22 -9.40 -12.04
C ALA A 182 6.58 -9.44 -13.53
N ILE A 183 6.17 -8.43 -14.32
CA ILE A 183 6.55 -8.33 -15.74
C ILE A 183 8.04 -8.03 -15.89
N VAL A 184 8.57 -7.06 -15.14
CA VAL A 184 9.97 -6.63 -15.23
C VAL A 184 10.92 -7.72 -14.74
N GLU A 185 10.56 -8.41 -13.67
CA GLU A 185 11.39 -9.43 -13.03
C GLU A 185 11.26 -10.81 -13.69
N GLY A 186 10.11 -11.07 -14.31
CA GLY A 186 9.77 -12.35 -14.92
C GLY A 186 10.05 -13.53 -13.97
N PRO A 187 10.86 -14.52 -14.38
CA PRO A 187 11.14 -15.71 -13.55
C PRO A 187 11.97 -15.39 -12.29
N HIS A 188 12.51 -14.17 -12.17
CA HIS A 188 13.25 -13.73 -10.99
C HIS A 188 12.36 -13.06 -9.94
N SER A 189 11.06 -12.93 -10.21
CA SER A 189 10.16 -12.32 -9.23
C SER A 189 10.17 -13.11 -7.92
N PRO A 190 10.28 -12.45 -6.76
CA PRO A 190 10.31 -13.13 -5.48
C PRO A 190 8.93 -13.68 -5.08
N PHE A 191 7.86 -13.23 -5.73
CA PHE A 191 6.49 -13.64 -5.45
C PHE A 191 6.18 -15.04 -6.03
N ASP A 192 5.49 -15.86 -5.23
CA ASP A 192 5.02 -17.19 -5.63
C ASP A 192 3.62 -17.14 -6.28
N GLY A 193 2.96 -15.99 -6.19
CA GLY A 193 1.67 -15.73 -6.81
C GLY A 193 1.17 -14.33 -6.49
N LEU A 194 0.29 -13.81 -7.36
CA LEU A 194 -0.33 -12.50 -7.19
C LEU A 194 -1.86 -12.61 -7.14
N ILE A 195 -2.48 -11.83 -6.27
CA ILE A 195 -3.93 -11.59 -6.21
C ILE A 195 -4.16 -10.11 -6.49
N LEU A 196 -4.77 -9.81 -7.63
CA LEU A 196 -4.99 -8.45 -8.09
C LEU A 196 -6.49 -8.09 -7.95
N THR A 197 -6.79 -7.00 -7.25
CA THR A 197 -8.18 -6.59 -6.93
C THR A 197 -8.41 -5.14 -7.32
N GLY A 198 -9.62 -4.79 -7.72
CA GLY A 198 -9.93 -3.41 -8.11
C GLY A 198 -9.06 -2.86 -9.25
N LEU A 199 -8.38 -3.75 -9.98
CA LEU A 199 -7.66 -3.44 -11.21
C LEU A 199 -8.66 -3.67 -12.35
N LEU A 200 -9.23 -2.58 -12.84
CA LEU A 200 -9.95 -2.62 -14.09
C LEU A 200 -8.90 -2.55 -15.20
N ILE A 201 -8.76 -3.61 -16.00
CA ILE A 201 -8.12 -3.51 -17.31
C ILE A 201 -9.14 -2.77 -18.17
N VAL A 202 -9.02 -1.45 -18.22
CA VAL A 202 -9.92 -0.59 -19.00
C VAL A 202 -9.12 0.15 -20.06
N GLU A 203 -9.80 0.52 -21.13
CA GLU A 203 -9.25 1.42 -22.13
C GLU A 203 -8.87 2.74 -21.46
N PRO A 204 -7.77 3.39 -21.85
CA PRO A 204 -7.29 4.59 -21.16
C PRO A 204 -8.31 5.73 -21.06
N ALA A 205 -9.29 5.80 -21.98
CA ALA A 205 -10.40 6.74 -21.91
C ALA A 205 -11.30 6.56 -20.65
N ASP A 206 -11.44 5.34 -20.15
CA ASP A 206 -12.26 5.01 -18.99
C ASP A 206 -11.56 5.36 -17.65
N LEU A 207 -10.28 5.72 -17.69
CA LEU A 207 -9.50 6.18 -16.53
C LEU A 207 -9.61 7.69 -16.29
N GLY A 208 -10.17 8.46 -17.24
CA GLY A 208 -10.39 9.91 -17.11
C GLY A 208 -11.11 10.34 -15.81
N PRO A 209 -12.16 9.62 -15.35
CA PRO A 209 -12.80 9.87 -14.06
C PRO A 209 -11.89 9.65 -12.84
N ILE A 210 -10.88 8.77 -12.94
CA ILE A 210 -9.91 8.51 -11.87
C ILE A 210 -8.85 9.62 -11.85
N SER A 211 -8.29 9.98 -13.01
CA SER A 211 -7.28 11.05 -13.09
C SER A 211 -7.80 12.41 -12.58
N SER A 212 -9.07 12.73 -12.88
CA SER A 212 -9.74 13.96 -12.44
C SER A 212 -10.09 13.99 -10.93
N MET A 213 -9.95 12.86 -10.22
CA MET A 213 -10.23 12.76 -8.79
C MET A 213 -9.02 13.16 -7.92
N LEU A 214 -7.83 13.21 -8.53
CA LEU A 214 -6.57 13.50 -7.87
C LEU A 214 -6.22 14.97 -8.03
N SER A 215 -5.84 15.60 -6.93
CA SER A 215 -5.34 16.98 -6.92
C SER A 215 -4.09 17.04 -6.05
N PRO A 216 -3.20 18.04 -6.25
CA PRO A 216 -2.04 18.22 -5.39
C PRO A 216 -2.47 18.19 -3.92
N ALA A 217 -1.81 17.34 -3.13
CA ALA A 217 -2.18 17.08 -1.75
C ALA A 217 -2.16 18.37 -0.90
N ARG A 218 -1.19 19.26 -1.21
CA ARG A 218 -1.07 20.59 -0.62
C ARG A 218 -2.31 21.47 -0.78
N ASP A 219 -3.12 21.24 -1.81
CA ASP A 219 -4.35 22.00 -2.07
C ASP A 219 -5.58 21.31 -1.47
N VAL A 220 -5.53 19.98 -1.33
CA VAL A 220 -6.61 19.17 -0.74
C VAL A 220 -6.68 19.33 0.79
N ASP A 221 -5.52 19.25 1.46
CA ASP A 221 -5.42 19.43 2.91
C ASP A 221 -4.09 20.14 3.25
N PRO A 222 -4.06 21.49 3.17
CA PRO A 222 -2.85 22.25 3.43
C PRO A 222 -2.37 22.13 4.88
N LEU A 223 -3.24 21.78 5.83
CA LEU A 223 -2.83 21.57 7.23
C LEU A 223 -1.94 20.34 7.38
N ARG A 224 -2.16 19.31 6.55
CA ARG A 224 -1.34 18.09 6.53
C ARG A 224 -0.16 18.17 5.56
N TRP A 225 -0.33 18.82 4.41
CA TRP A 225 0.54 18.59 3.25
C TRP A 225 1.05 19.83 2.52
N ALA A 226 0.93 21.05 3.08
CA ALA A 226 1.30 22.30 2.40
C ALA A 226 2.71 22.31 1.76
N THR A 227 3.67 21.57 2.32
CA THR A 227 5.06 21.55 1.84
C THR A 227 5.37 20.44 0.84
N LEU A 228 4.48 19.47 0.63
CA LEU A 228 4.75 18.33 -0.25
C LEU A 228 4.81 18.74 -1.71
N ASP A 229 5.78 18.23 -2.48
CA ASP A 229 5.86 18.38 -3.94
C ASP A 229 4.46 18.26 -4.59
N PRO A 230 4.07 19.15 -5.54
CA PRO A 230 2.75 19.12 -6.17
C PRO A 230 2.35 17.79 -6.83
N ALA A 231 3.33 16.95 -7.19
CA ALA A 231 3.09 15.61 -7.73
C ALA A 231 2.70 14.58 -6.65
N TYR A 232 2.82 14.91 -5.35
CA TYR A 232 2.07 14.20 -4.31
C TYR A 232 0.61 14.63 -4.39
N VAL A 233 -0.26 13.66 -4.62
CA VAL A 233 -1.68 13.89 -4.87
C VAL A 233 -2.54 13.18 -3.85
N SER A 234 -3.72 13.74 -3.58
CA SER A 234 -4.74 13.09 -2.75
C SER A 234 -6.14 13.32 -3.35
N THR A 235 -7.14 12.73 -2.71
CA THR A 235 -8.54 12.80 -3.12
C THR A 235 -9.27 13.88 -2.33
N ALA A 236 -9.89 14.83 -3.03
CA ALA A 236 -10.76 15.83 -2.39
C ALA A 236 -12.06 15.21 -1.89
N ASN A 237 -12.61 14.26 -2.65
CA ASN A 237 -13.86 13.58 -2.34
C ASN A 237 -13.73 12.06 -2.40
N ARG A 238 -14.03 11.37 -1.29
CA ARG A 238 -13.99 9.90 -1.19
C ARG A 238 -15.24 9.21 -1.70
N THR A 239 -16.37 9.90 -1.87
CA THR A 239 -17.65 9.26 -2.20
C THR A 239 -17.63 8.51 -3.53
N ILE A 240 -16.71 8.85 -4.43
CA ILE A 240 -16.53 8.19 -5.72
C ILE A 240 -16.11 6.71 -5.60
N PHE A 241 -15.47 6.31 -4.48
CA PHE A 241 -15.12 4.91 -4.22
C PHE A 241 -16.23 4.11 -3.55
N TYR A 242 -17.37 4.75 -3.26
CA TYR A 242 -18.48 4.14 -2.54
C TYR A 242 -19.72 4.07 -3.42
N SER A 243 -20.58 3.10 -3.11
CA SER A 243 -21.90 3.02 -3.73
C SER A 243 -22.67 4.32 -3.47
N PRO A 244 -23.46 4.83 -4.45
CA PRO A 244 -24.39 5.92 -4.18
C PRO A 244 -25.46 5.53 -3.14
N ASP A 245 -25.72 4.23 -2.98
CA ASP A 245 -26.55 3.70 -1.91
C ASP A 245 -25.78 3.68 -0.58
N LYS A 246 -26.08 4.66 0.28
CA LYS A 246 -25.47 4.81 1.61
C LYS A 246 -25.83 3.69 2.58
N THR A 247 -26.78 2.82 2.25
CA THR A 247 -27.10 1.64 3.07
C THR A 247 -26.17 0.46 2.77
N ALA A 248 -25.43 0.51 1.66
CA ALA A 248 -24.51 -0.55 1.25
C ALA A 248 -23.17 -0.55 2.02
N PHE A 249 -22.89 0.48 2.82
CA PHE A 249 -21.66 0.60 3.60
C PHE A 249 -21.87 1.25 4.96
N SER A 250 -20.98 0.98 5.90
CA SER A 250 -21.01 1.61 7.23
C SER A 250 -20.64 3.09 7.13
N PRO A 251 -21.48 4.02 7.63
CA PRO A 251 -21.13 5.44 7.67
C PRO A 251 -19.89 5.72 8.52
N ARG A 252 -19.62 4.89 9.54
CA ARG A 252 -18.41 5.01 10.36
C ARG A 252 -17.16 4.60 9.60
N MET A 253 -17.25 3.56 8.78
CA MET A 253 -16.12 3.14 7.93
C MET A 253 -15.83 4.20 6.87
N PHE A 254 -16.86 4.80 6.27
CA PHE A 254 -16.68 5.92 5.34
C PHE A 254 -16.04 7.15 6.02
N ALA A 255 -16.49 7.50 7.22
CA ALA A 255 -15.89 8.60 7.99
C ALA A 255 -14.43 8.32 8.35
N PHE A 256 -14.12 7.09 8.78
CA PHE A 256 -12.77 6.63 9.03
C PHE A 256 -11.91 6.76 7.77
N ASP A 257 -12.34 6.18 6.65
CA ASP A 257 -11.64 6.23 5.37
C ASP A 257 -11.34 7.67 4.92
N ASN A 258 -12.33 8.56 5.02
CA ASN A 258 -12.14 9.97 4.66
C ASN A 258 -11.19 10.71 5.61
N PHE A 259 -11.18 10.34 6.90
CA PHE A 259 -10.25 10.90 7.88
C PHE A 259 -8.82 10.38 7.69
N THR A 260 -8.66 9.09 7.40
CA THR A 260 -7.37 8.42 7.27
C THR A 260 -6.79 8.43 5.86
N LYS A 261 -7.48 9.05 4.89
CA LYS A 261 -6.95 9.23 3.54
C LYS A 261 -5.54 9.82 3.60
N ASP A 262 -4.73 9.43 2.63
CA ASP A 262 -3.35 9.88 2.53
C ASP A 262 -3.01 10.33 1.12
N VAL A 263 -1.73 10.59 0.89
CA VAL A 263 -1.18 10.91 -0.42
C VAL A 263 -0.89 9.64 -1.22
N GLY A 264 -0.82 9.81 -2.53
CA GLY A 264 -0.04 8.98 -3.44
C GLY A 264 0.80 9.89 -4.32
N THR A 265 1.25 9.39 -5.47
CA THR A 265 1.88 10.25 -6.50
C THR A 265 1.18 10.09 -7.83
N ASP A 266 1.11 11.18 -8.60
CA ASP A 266 0.63 11.15 -9.98
C ASP A 266 1.55 10.34 -10.91
N ARG A 267 2.74 9.97 -10.43
CA ARG A 267 3.73 9.11 -11.10
C ARG A 267 3.52 7.60 -10.86
N VAL A 268 2.58 7.25 -9.99
CA VAL A 268 2.11 5.87 -9.75
C VAL A 268 0.64 5.73 -10.20
N ASP A 269 0.11 6.72 -10.92
CA ASP A 269 -1.23 6.70 -11.52
C ASP A 269 -1.21 6.12 -12.95
N PHE A 270 -2.37 5.66 -13.43
CA PHE A 270 -2.57 5.06 -14.76
C PHE A 270 -2.77 6.12 -15.87
N ARG A 271 -2.31 7.36 -15.69
CA ARG A 271 -2.43 8.40 -16.73
C ARG A 271 -1.61 8.00 -17.94
N THR A 272 -2.28 7.44 -18.94
CA THR A 272 -1.85 7.60 -20.33
C THR A 272 -2.27 9.00 -20.74
N ASP A 273 -1.33 9.87 -21.10
CA ASP A 273 -1.72 11.17 -21.68
C ASP A 273 -2.53 10.91 -22.95
N SER A 274 -3.82 11.25 -22.91
CA SER A 274 -4.67 11.39 -24.10
C SER A 274 -4.52 12.76 -24.76
N ASP A 275 -3.74 13.67 -24.15
CA ASP A 275 -3.81 15.09 -24.49
C ASP A 275 -2.65 15.61 -25.35
N ASP A 276 -1.67 14.76 -25.70
CA ASP A 276 -0.54 15.15 -26.57
C ASP A 276 -0.54 14.48 -27.97
N VAL A 277 -1.69 13.98 -28.43
CA VAL A 277 -1.88 13.64 -29.86
C VAL A 277 -2.87 14.61 -30.52
N VAL A 278 -2.55 15.90 -30.48
CA VAL A 278 -3.11 16.89 -31.42
C VAL A 278 -1.99 17.81 -31.93
N ALA A 279 -1.75 17.73 -33.24
CA ALA A 279 -0.81 18.49 -34.09
C ALA A 279 0.67 18.08 -33.95
N GLU A 280 1.38 17.60 -34.97
CA GLU A 280 1.33 17.80 -36.44
C GLU A 280 1.43 16.49 -37.24
#